data_AF-A0A4V6BJ09-F1
#
_entry.id   AF-A0A4V6BJ09-F1
#
_cell.length_a   1.000
_cell.length_b   1.000
_cell.length_c   1.000
_cell.angle_alpha   90.00
_cell.angle_beta   90.00
_cell.angle_gamma   90.00
#
_symmetry.space_group_name_H-M   'P 1'
#
loop_
_entity.id
_entity.type
_entity.pdbx_description
1 polymer ?
#
loop_
_entity_poly.entity_id
_entity_poly.type
_entity_poly.pdbx_seq_one_letter_code
_entity_poly.pdbx_strand_id
1 'polypeptide(L)'
;MASIESLKQQLKDLLILNHGDIKITEYPNLVSDGRQLDLNLGQLNQLIQQVYSDIDWRPYEIINTKLELIFRKGILSTDQFGEIVSLVGDSVNRNIVVQYVVAELSKRGFKPREINHPDPLSIQNKWMTDLVWLDYKESLIEVEWLGEKANSLSKLGDISFNNKDDAKYFLRNGNYLPGLVTALTKSATKADEFERIIEEEFDSEKRYLRILYKLNPRLPFRFEDELYTEVSVLLQKACETPKGYQALLESYRKGILQIWIQESDPGVALNLSTQYDLNSFLRFLFKTDATLPFFIENHRFLTPDLLAEYARKDFSIWPAIAESMAAKNIQEWFTGIGNEDWNDQIIDSYAFLSHAGYYTEPEIRLGMVQALFHIINHLSDKPRLKIDQERVQLLSINGGVILNHSINISLKNEGYVKVKVYFKFIKEGISLSKDVLEFNNLESKVSENIDIIIDTSLLQKDQLYNLELVVSSVYEDIIIPVEIKVIFPKKAYLTKLVLYGLITAFYFGAFRFLLGVFLNYNGWLVHNAAIGNPDDVIGKSPLLSFFVFVMFVLGGIFSFSLVKKYEKI
;
A
#
# COMPACT_ATOMS: atom_id res chain seq x y z
N MET A 1 -35.50 -86.96 -16.35
CA MET A 1 -36.55 -87.14 -15.34
C MET A 1 -36.14 -86.33 -14.13
N ALA A 2 -36.88 -85.27 -13.80
CA ALA A 2 -36.63 -84.50 -12.58
C ALA A 2 -36.86 -85.44 -11.37
N SER A 3 -35.94 -85.46 -10.41
CA SER A 3 -36.12 -86.15 -9.13
C SER A 3 -36.33 -85.11 -8.04
N ILE A 4 -37.08 -85.47 -7.00
CA ILE A 4 -37.33 -84.56 -5.87
C ILE A 4 -36.04 -84.14 -5.15
N GLU A 5 -35.04 -85.03 -5.14
CA GLU A 5 -33.67 -84.76 -4.66
C GLU A 5 -32.95 -83.72 -5.53
N SER A 6 -33.05 -83.83 -6.85
CA SER A 6 -32.48 -82.85 -7.78
C SER A 6 -33.11 -81.47 -7.61
N LEU A 7 -34.43 -81.40 -7.40
CA LEU A 7 -35.15 -80.15 -7.15
C LEU A 7 -34.75 -79.55 -5.80
N LYS A 8 -34.64 -80.36 -4.74
CA LYS A 8 -34.16 -79.91 -3.42
C LYS A 8 -32.75 -79.34 -3.50
N GLN A 9 -31.85 -79.99 -4.24
CA GLN A 9 -30.48 -79.51 -4.40
C GLN A 9 -30.43 -78.19 -5.19
N GLN A 10 -31.19 -78.06 -6.28
CA GLN A 10 -31.28 -76.80 -7.04
C GLN A 10 -31.87 -75.66 -6.20
N LEU A 11 -32.91 -75.94 -5.40
CA LEU A 11 -33.47 -74.98 -4.45
C LEU A 11 -32.46 -74.60 -3.37
N LYS A 12 -31.69 -75.56 -2.86
CA LYS A 12 -30.65 -75.33 -1.85
C LYS A 12 -29.56 -74.40 -2.39
N ASP A 13 -29.05 -74.67 -3.59
CA ASP A 13 -28.00 -73.87 -4.22
C ASP A 13 -28.50 -72.43 -4.50
N LEU A 14 -29.74 -72.29 -4.97
CA LEU A 14 -30.35 -70.97 -5.16
C LEU A 14 -30.62 -70.24 -3.84
N LEU A 15 -30.98 -70.95 -2.77
CA LEU A 15 -31.24 -70.34 -1.46
C LEU A 15 -29.93 -69.79 -0.92
N ILE A 16 -28.86 -70.56 -1.04
CA ILE A 16 -27.52 -70.13 -0.65
C ILE A 16 -27.10 -68.89 -1.45
N LEU A 17 -27.23 -68.90 -2.78
CA LEU A 17 -26.81 -67.76 -3.63
C LEU A 17 -27.64 -66.49 -3.43
N ASN A 18 -28.90 -66.62 -3.00
CA ASN A 18 -29.82 -65.51 -2.76
C ASN A 18 -30.08 -65.21 -1.26
N HIS A 19 -29.23 -65.70 -0.35
CA HIS A 19 -29.37 -65.49 1.11
C HIS A 19 -30.72 -65.90 1.71
N GLY A 20 -31.33 -66.94 1.18
CA GLY A 20 -32.64 -67.41 1.63
C GLY A 20 -33.83 -66.72 1.02
N ASP A 21 -33.62 -65.65 0.23
CA ASP A 21 -34.72 -64.94 -0.43
C ASP A 21 -34.86 -65.41 -1.87
N ILE A 22 -35.87 -66.25 -2.11
CA ILE A 22 -36.23 -66.68 -3.47
C ILE A 22 -37.72 -66.42 -3.67
N LYS A 23 -38.03 -65.64 -4.70
CA LYS A 23 -39.37 -65.62 -5.29
C LYS A 23 -39.43 -66.70 -6.36
N ILE A 24 -40.07 -67.84 -6.05
CA ILE A 24 -40.11 -68.99 -6.95
C ILE A 24 -40.72 -68.67 -8.34
N THR A 25 -41.55 -67.63 -8.41
CA THR A 25 -42.13 -67.09 -9.65
C THR A 25 -41.09 -66.52 -10.62
N GLU A 26 -39.91 -66.14 -10.13
CA GLU A 26 -38.80 -65.61 -10.93
C GLU A 26 -37.97 -66.75 -11.57
N TYR A 27 -38.29 -68.01 -11.25
CA TYR A 27 -37.59 -69.19 -11.75
C TYR A 27 -38.57 -70.18 -12.44
N PRO A 28 -39.02 -69.89 -13.68
CA PRO A 28 -40.03 -70.69 -14.39
C PRO A 28 -39.67 -72.17 -14.56
N ASN A 29 -38.37 -72.46 -14.66
CA ASN A 29 -37.86 -73.82 -14.82
C ASN A 29 -38.10 -74.67 -13.56
N LEU A 30 -37.91 -74.11 -12.36
CA LEU A 30 -38.16 -74.81 -11.09
C LEU A 30 -39.65 -75.01 -10.84
N VAL A 31 -40.47 -74.05 -11.29
CA VAL A 31 -41.94 -74.19 -11.27
C VAL A 31 -42.38 -75.31 -12.21
N SER A 32 -41.77 -75.44 -13.39
CA SER A 32 -42.00 -76.54 -14.33
C SER A 32 -41.57 -77.88 -13.73
N ASP A 33 -40.38 -77.95 -13.13
CA ASP A 33 -39.85 -79.18 -12.53
C ASP A 33 -40.67 -79.61 -11.30
N GLY A 34 -41.14 -78.66 -10.50
CA GLY A 34 -42.10 -78.91 -9.41
C GLY A 34 -43.43 -79.47 -9.92
N ARG A 35 -43.97 -78.92 -11.02
CA ARG A 35 -45.21 -79.42 -11.64
C ARG A 35 -45.06 -80.84 -12.22
N GLN A 36 -43.89 -81.17 -12.78
CA GLN A 36 -43.61 -82.53 -13.25
C GLN A 36 -43.52 -83.55 -12.11
N LEU A 37 -43.35 -83.07 -10.87
CA LEU A 37 -43.34 -83.86 -9.64
C LEU A 37 -44.69 -83.77 -8.87
N ASP A 38 -45.77 -83.32 -9.52
CA ASP A 38 -47.10 -83.10 -8.94
C ASP A 38 -47.15 -82.12 -7.74
N LEU A 39 -46.16 -81.21 -7.62
CA LEU A 39 -46.15 -80.17 -6.59
C LEU A 39 -46.90 -78.91 -7.09
N ASN A 40 -47.89 -78.46 -6.32
CA ASN A 40 -48.50 -77.14 -6.54
C ASN A 40 -47.62 -76.01 -5.94
N LEU A 41 -47.91 -74.75 -6.28
CA LEU A 41 -47.13 -73.60 -5.82
C LEU A 41 -47.04 -73.49 -4.28
N GLY A 42 -48.09 -73.87 -3.55
CA GLY A 42 -48.09 -73.88 -2.09
C GLY A 42 -47.16 -74.95 -1.51
N GLN A 43 -47.17 -76.14 -2.07
CA GLN A 43 -46.27 -77.25 -1.70
C GLN A 43 -44.82 -76.96 -2.09
N LEU A 44 -44.59 -76.28 -3.22
CA LEU A 44 -43.27 -75.85 -3.63
C LEU A 44 -42.70 -74.80 -2.66
N ASN A 45 -43.53 -73.86 -2.19
CA ASN A 45 -43.12 -72.91 -1.15
C ASN A 45 -42.83 -73.59 0.21
N GLN A 46 -43.60 -74.61 0.58
CA GLN A 46 -43.30 -75.43 1.77
C GLN A 46 -41.97 -76.17 1.61
N LEU A 47 -41.68 -76.70 0.42
CA LEU A 47 -40.41 -77.34 0.11
C LEU A 47 -39.23 -76.35 0.21
N ILE A 48 -39.41 -75.11 -0.27
CA ILE A 48 -38.41 -74.04 -0.12
C ILE A 48 -38.13 -73.75 1.36
N GLN A 49 -39.16 -73.61 2.18
CA GLN A 49 -39.01 -73.36 3.62
C GLN A 49 -38.32 -74.53 4.33
N GLN A 50 -38.65 -75.77 3.95
CA GLN A 50 -38.00 -76.96 4.47
C GLN A 50 -36.51 -77.00 4.09
N VAL A 51 -36.19 -76.75 2.82
CA VAL A 51 -34.78 -76.71 2.37
C VAL A 51 -34.04 -75.55 3.04
N TYR A 52 -34.69 -74.41 3.27
CA TYR A 52 -34.11 -73.27 3.99
C TYR A 52 -33.73 -73.61 5.44
N SER A 53 -34.61 -74.32 6.16
CA SER A 53 -34.33 -74.77 7.54
C SER A 53 -33.23 -75.85 7.62
N ASP A 54 -33.03 -76.59 6.53
CA ASP A 54 -32.03 -77.66 6.45
C ASP A 54 -30.62 -77.14 6.08
N ILE A 55 -30.46 -75.84 5.77
CA ILE A 55 -29.17 -75.21 5.47
C ILE A 55 -28.50 -74.75 6.78
N ASP A 56 -27.24 -75.16 6.98
CA ASP A 56 -26.39 -74.55 8.00
C ASP A 56 -25.88 -73.18 7.50
N TRP A 57 -26.44 -72.11 8.04
CA TRP A 57 -26.14 -70.73 7.64
C TRP A 57 -24.86 -70.17 8.25
N ARG A 58 -24.33 -70.78 9.32
CA ARG A 58 -23.16 -70.27 10.07
C ARG A 58 -21.92 -70.04 9.20
N PRO A 59 -21.56 -70.93 8.25
CA PRO A 59 -20.41 -70.70 7.38
C PRO A 59 -20.58 -69.49 6.47
N TYR A 60 -21.80 -69.23 5.99
CA TYR A 60 -22.11 -68.10 5.10
C TYR A 60 -22.11 -66.76 5.85
N GLU A 61 -22.51 -66.75 7.12
CA GLU A 61 -22.36 -65.58 8.00
C GLU A 61 -20.89 -65.21 8.25
N ILE A 62 -20.02 -66.21 8.43
CA ILE A 62 -18.57 -66.01 8.55
C ILE A 62 -18.02 -65.38 7.26
N ILE A 63 -18.42 -65.91 6.10
CA ILE A 63 -18.03 -65.36 4.79
C ILE A 63 -18.48 -63.89 4.69
N ASN A 64 -19.75 -63.59 4.97
CA ASN A 64 -20.29 -62.23 4.89
C ASN A 64 -19.53 -61.26 5.79
N THR A 65 -19.24 -61.66 7.03
CA THR A 65 -18.52 -60.83 8.02
C THR A 65 -17.13 -60.47 7.51
N LYS A 66 -16.41 -61.41 6.88
CA LYS A 66 -15.09 -61.14 6.30
C LYS A 66 -15.17 -60.30 5.03
N LEU A 67 -16.20 -60.52 4.21
CA LEU A 67 -16.44 -59.72 3.00
C LEU A 67 -16.76 -58.26 3.31
N GLU A 68 -17.33 -57.90 4.47
CA GLU A 68 -17.59 -56.49 4.79
C GLU A 68 -16.33 -55.61 4.76
N LEU A 69 -15.21 -56.10 5.29
CA LEU A 69 -13.93 -55.39 5.25
C LEU A 69 -13.40 -55.25 3.82
N ILE A 70 -13.63 -56.26 2.99
CA ILE A 70 -13.27 -56.27 1.56
C ILE A 70 -14.13 -55.29 0.78
N PHE A 71 -15.43 -55.21 1.05
CA PHE A 71 -16.32 -54.24 0.44
C PHE A 71 -15.93 -52.80 0.76
N ARG A 72 -15.48 -52.53 1.99
CA ARG A 72 -14.94 -51.20 2.35
C ARG A 72 -13.64 -50.87 1.63
N LYS A 73 -12.76 -51.86 1.45
CA LYS A 73 -11.47 -51.68 0.77
C LYS A 73 -11.57 -51.69 -0.75
N GLY A 74 -12.63 -52.26 -1.33
CA GLY A 74 -12.86 -52.33 -2.77
C GLY A 74 -11.96 -53.30 -3.55
N ILE A 75 -11.21 -54.18 -2.87
CA ILE A 75 -10.31 -55.19 -3.46
C ILE A 75 -10.32 -56.48 -2.65
N LEU A 76 -10.35 -57.63 -3.34
CA LEU A 76 -10.10 -58.95 -2.77
C LEU A 76 -8.76 -59.51 -3.28
N SER A 77 -7.85 -59.85 -2.37
CA SER A 77 -6.61 -60.56 -2.66
C SER A 77 -6.74 -62.08 -2.50
N THR A 78 -5.81 -62.82 -3.12
CA THR A 78 -5.73 -64.29 -3.00
C THR A 78 -5.57 -64.74 -1.54
N ASP A 79 -4.80 -64.00 -0.73
CA ASP A 79 -4.58 -64.31 0.69
C ASP A 79 -5.87 -64.12 1.51
N GLN A 80 -6.60 -63.04 1.24
CA GLN A 80 -7.90 -62.78 1.89
C GLN A 80 -8.92 -63.86 1.55
N PHE A 81 -8.93 -64.33 0.29
CA PHE A 81 -9.78 -65.46 -0.09
C PHE A 81 -9.33 -66.76 0.60
N GLY A 82 -8.01 -67.01 0.68
CA GLY A 82 -7.45 -68.13 1.42
C GLY A 82 -7.86 -68.15 2.89
N GLU A 83 -7.92 -66.97 3.53
CA GLU A 83 -8.40 -66.80 4.91
C GLU A 83 -9.90 -67.12 5.04
N ILE A 84 -10.73 -66.64 4.10
CA ILE A 84 -12.17 -66.97 4.09
C ILE A 84 -12.38 -68.48 4.00
N VAL A 85 -11.65 -69.15 3.10
CA VAL A 85 -11.74 -70.61 2.92
C VAL A 85 -11.26 -71.36 4.17
N SER A 86 -10.17 -70.92 4.81
CA SER A 86 -9.66 -71.59 6.01
C SER A 86 -10.56 -71.44 7.23
N LEU A 87 -11.26 -70.30 7.36
CA LEU A 87 -12.20 -70.04 8.45
C LEU A 87 -13.51 -70.83 8.34
N VAL A 88 -13.95 -71.07 7.10
CA VAL A 88 -15.10 -71.95 6.82
C VAL A 88 -14.73 -73.43 7.02
N GLY A 89 -13.45 -73.79 6.83
CA GLY A 89 -12.95 -75.15 7.01
C GLY A 89 -13.64 -76.16 6.07
N ASP A 90 -13.73 -77.42 6.50
CA ASP A 90 -14.37 -78.49 5.72
C ASP A 90 -15.92 -78.49 5.82
N SER A 91 -16.52 -77.48 6.47
CA SER A 91 -17.98 -77.41 6.68
C SER A 91 -18.77 -77.17 5.37
N VAL A 92 -18.14 -76.58 4.36
CA VAL A 92 -18.73 -76.30 3.05
C VAL A 92 -17.71 -76.63 1.96
N ASN A 93 -18.18 -77.23 0.86
CA ASN A 93 -17.32 -77.50 -0.29
C ASN A 93 -16.73 -76.19 -0.84
N ARG A 94 -15.42 -76.16 -1.07
CA ARG A 94 -14.69 -75.00 -1.61
C ARG A 94 -15.35 -74.39 -2.85
N ASN A 95 -15.90 -75.19 -3.75
CA ASN A 95 -16.58 -74.68 -4.94
C ASN A 95 -17.83 -73.86 -4.61
N ILE A 96 -18.58 -74.25 -3.58
CA ILE A 96 -19.77 -73.52 -3.12
C ILE A 96 -19.35 -72.21 -2.46
N VAL A 97 -18.24 -72.21 -1.69
CA VAL A 97 -17.66 -70.98 -1.11
C VAL A 97 -17.25 -70.00 -2.22
N VAL A 98 -16.57 -70.49 -3.27
CA VAL A 98 -16.19 -69.68 -4.43
C VAL A 98 -17.42 -69.05 -5.08
N GLN A 99 -18.44 -69.85 -5.39
CA GLN A 99 -19.66 -69.36 -6.05
C GLN A 99 -20.39 -68.31 -5.20
N TYR A 100 -20.50 -68.54 -3.89
CA TYR A 100 -21.12 -67.60 -2.97
C TYR A 100 -20.36 -66.28 -2.89
N VAL A 101 -19.03 -66.32 -2.73
CA VAL A 101 -18.19 -65.11 -2.70
C VAL A 101 -18.27 -64.33 -4.02
N VAL A 102 -18.23 -65.01 -5.16
CA VAL A 102 -18.35 -64.37 -6.49
C VAL A 102 -19.70 -63.70 -6.67
N ALA A 103 -20.79 -64.36 -6.24
CA ALA A 103 -22.13 -63.77 -6.27
C ALA A 103 -22.19 -62.48 -5.44
N GLU A 104 -21.60 -62.49 -4.24
CA GLU A 104 -21.56 -61.33 -3.35
C GLU A 104 -20.74 -60.16 -3.89
N LEU A 105 -19.56 -60.45 -4.42
CA LEU A 105 -18.73 -59.45 -5.10
C LEU A 105 -19.48 -58.83 -6.28
N SER A 106 -20.13 -59.66 -7.10
CA SER A 106 -20.86 -59.22 -8.30
C SER A 106 -22.05 -58.33 -7.93
N LYS A 107 -22.84 -58.69 -6.91
CA LYS A 107 -23.94 -57.85 -6.39
C LYS A 107 -23.47 -56.48 -5.93
N ARG A 108 -22.26 -56.38 -5.40
CA ARG A 108 -21.64 -55.13 -4.90
C ARG A 108 -20.82 -54.39 -5.97
N GLY A 109 -20.88 -54.81 -7.23
CA GLY A 109 -20.25 -54.11 -8.37
C GLY A 109 -18.75 -54.38 -8.53
N PHE A 110 -18.20 -55.40 -7.89
CA PHE A 110 -16.84 -55.86 -8.15
C PHE A 110 -16.78 -56.58 -9.49
N LYS A 111 -15.66 -56.43 -10.19
CA LYS A 111 -15.39 -57.13 -11.45
C LYS A 111 -14.00 -57.79 -11.39
N PRO A 112 -13.82 -58.95 -12.03
CA PRO A 112 -12.53 -59.61 -12.11
C PRO A 112 -11.55 -58.79 -12.96
N ARG A 113 -10.33 -58.57 -12.45
CA ARG A 113 -9.22 -57.84 -13.09
C ARG A 113 -7.99 -58.75 -13.12
N GLU A 114 -7.16 -58.64 -14.17
CA GLU A 114 -6.15 -59.64 -14.60
C GLU A 114 -6.76 -60.88 -15.28
N ILE A 115 -6.33 -61.15 -16.53
CA ILE A 115 -6.80 -62.27 -17.37
C ILE A 115 -5.78 -63.39 -17.35
N ASN A 116 -5.41 -63.86 -16.16
CA ASN A 116 -4.46 -64.98 -16.03
C ASN A 116 -5.18 -66.30 -15.76
N HIS A 117 -6.42 -66.28 -15.22
CA HIS A 117 -7.24 -67.48 -15.10
C HIS A 117 -8.14 -67.63 -16.35
N PRO A 118 -8.21 -68.83 -16.97
CA PRO A 118 -9.04 -69.06 -18.16
C PRO A 118 -10.53 -68.78 -17.94
N ASP A 119 -11.00 -68.97 -16.70
CA ASP A 119 -12.34 -68.62 -16.29
C ASP A 119 -12.39 -67.16 -15.75
N PRO A 120 -13.10 -66.24 -16.43
CA PRO A 120 -13.25 -64.86 -15.97
C PRO A 120 -13.98 -64.75 -14.62
N LEU A 121 -14.81 -65.73 -14.26
CA LEU A 121 -15.54 -65.75 -13.00
C LEU A 121 -14.75 -66.35 -11.84
N SER A 122 -13.49 -66.75 -12.09
CA SER A 122 -12.65 -67.30 -11.04
C SER A 122 -12.28 -66.26 -10.00
N ILE A 123 -12.36 -66.66 -8.73
CA ILE A 123 -11.88 -65.85 -7.61
C ILE A 123 -10.36 -65.70 -7.57
N GLN A 124 -9.63 -66.47 -8.39
CA GLN A 124 -8.19 -66.31 -8.58
C GLN A 124 -7.84 -65.07 -9.41
N ASN A 125 -8.81 -64.49 -10.12
CA ASN A 125 -8.65 -63.16 -10.70
C ASN A 125 -8.68 -62.10 -9.59
N LYS A 126 -8.08 -60.93 -9.78
CA LYS A 126 -8.14 -59.86 -8.78
C LYS A 126 -9.49 -59.16 -8.85
N TRP A 127 -10.39 -59.43 -7.91
CA TRP A 127 -11.70 -58.79 -7.87
C TRP A 127 -11.60 -57.40 -7.26
N MET A 128 -11.96 -56.38 -8.04
CA MET A 128 -11.90 -54.98 -7.62
C MET A 128 -13.13 -54.20 -8.10
N THR A 129 -13.51 -53.16 -7.34
CA THR A 129 -14.46 -52.16 -7.82
C THR A 129 -13.85 -51.32 -8.96
N ASP A 130 -14.69 -50.65 -9.75
CA ASP A 130 -14.21 -49.76 -10.81
C ASP A 130 -13.33 -48.62 -10.27
N LEU A 131 -13.61 -48.12 -9.05
CA LEU A 131 -12.83 -47.06 -8.39
C LEU A 131 -11.41 -47.53 -8.02
N VAL A 132 -11.30 -48.62 -7.26
CA VAL A 132 -9.98 -49.13 -6.80
C VAL A 132 -9.14 -49.64 -7.97
N TRP A 133 -9.78 -50.11 -9.05
CA TRP A 133 -9.08 -50.51 -10.25
C TRP A 133 -8.37 -49.35 -10.96
N LEU A 134 -8.93 -48.13 -10.91
CA LEU A 134 -8.28 -46.95 -11.46
C LEU A 134 -7.02 -46.61 -10.66
N ASP A 135 -7.14 -46.55 -9.33
CA ASP A 135 -6.00 -46.30 -8.43
C ASP A 135 -4.90 -47.37 -8.58
N TYR A 136 -5.30 -48.65 -8.68
CA TYR A 136 -4.38 -49.76 -8.85
C TYR A 136 -3.64 -49.67 -10.21
N LYS A 137 -4.33 -49.29 -11.29
CA LYS A 137 -3.71 -49.08 -12.61
C LYS A 137 -2.66 -47.97 -12.59
N GLU A 138 -2.91 -46.90 -11.85
CA GLU A 138 -1.95 -45.81 -11.65
C GLU A 138 -0.74 -46.30 -10.85
N SER A 139 -0.94 -47.14 -9.84
CA SER A 139 0.15 -47.69 -9.03
C SER A 139 1.09 -48.67 -9.76
N LEU A 140 0.69 -49.22 -10.92
CA LEU A 140 1.49 -50.21 -11.68
C LEU A 140 2.59 -49.58 -12.54
N ILE A 141 2.48 -48.29 -12.87
CA ILE A 141 3.46 -47.60 -13.72
C ILE A 141 4.39 -46.82 -12.81
N GLU A 142 5.59 -47.34 -12.65
CA GLU A 142 6.63 -46.73 -11.84
C GLU A 142 7.71 -46.16 -12.77
N VAL A 143 8.00 -44.87 -12.62
CA VAL A 143 9.06 -44.18 -13.34
C VAL A 143 10.11 -43.68 -12.36
N GLU A 144 11.36 -43.57 -12.80
CA GLU A 144 12.45 -43.02 -11.99
C GLU A 144 12.63 -41.54 -12.31
N TRP A 145 12.69 -40.70 -11.26
CA TRP A 145 12.94 -39.27 -11.34
C TRP A 145 13.90 -38.85 -10.23
N LEU A 146 15.02 -38.22 -10.60
CA LEU A 146 16.04 -37.74 -9.66
C LEU A 146 16.51 -38.81 -8.65
N GLY A 147 16.61 -40.07 -9.08
CA GLY A 147 17.04 -41.19 -8.24
C GLY A 147 15.96 -41.75 -7.31
N GLU A 148 14.73 -41.23 -7.36
CA GLU A 148 13.58 -41.71 -6.61
C GLU A 148 12.48 -42.24 -7.55
N LYS A 149 11.67 -43.17 -7.05
CA LYS A 149 10.60 -43.77 -7.84
C LYS A 149 9.28 -43.02 -7.65
N ALA A 150 8.57 -42.77 -8.74
CA ALA A 150 7.28 -42.11 -8.77
C ALA A 150 6.24 -42.94 -9.51
N ASN A 151 5.03 -43.01 -8.95
CA ASN A 151 3.87 -43.70 -9.52
C ASN A 151 2.73 -42.73 -9.88
N SER A 152 2.94 -41.43 -9.70
CA SER A 152 1.95 -40.38 -9.98
C SER A 152 2.64 -39.06 -10.27
N LEU A 153 1.93 -38.13 -10.92
CA LEU A 153 2.43 -36.78 -11.16
C LEU A 153 2.70 -36.04 -9.84
N SER A 154 1.85 -36.23 -8.83
CA SER A 154 2.03 -35.60 -7.54
C SER A 154 3.32 -36.06 -6.87
N LYS A 155 3.67 -37.35 -6.98
CA LYS A 155 4.93 -37.88 -6.46
C LYS A 155 6.15 -37.34 -7.20
N LEU A 156 6.07 -37.12 -8.53
CA LEU A 156 7.10 -36.40 -9.28
C LEU A 156 7.28 -34.96 -8.76
N GLY A 157 6.17 -34.29 -8.43
CA GLY A 157 6.17 -32.99 -7.79
C GLY A 157 6.89 -33.02 -6.44
N ASP A 158 6.56 -33.97 -5.56
CA ASP A 158 7.19 -34.10 -4.24
C ASP A 158 8.71 -34.33 -4.33
N ILE A 159 9.14 -35.22 -5.23
CA ILE A 159 10.57 -35.48 -5.47
C ILE A 159 11.26 -34.20 -5.97
N SER A 160 10.63 -33.47 -6.90
CA SER A 160 11.15 -32.21 -7.44
C SER A 160 11.20 -31.09 -6.40
N PHE A 161 10.29 -31.11 -5.43
CA PHE A 161 10.26 -30.18 -4.30
C PHE A 161 11.43 -30.41 -3.34
N ASN A 162 11.71 -31.68 -3.02
CA ASN A 162 12.77 -32.08 -2.10
C ASN A 162 14.16 -31.87 -2.71
N ASN A 163 14.32 -32.17 -4.00
CA ASN A 163 15.59 -32.09 -4.73
C ASN A 163 15.62 -30.88 -5.70
N LYS A 164 15.46 -29.66 -5.15
CA LYS A 164 15.28 -28.41 -5.93
C LYS A 164 16.36 -28.19 -7.00
N ASP A 165 17.63 -28.26 -6.64
CA ASP A 165 18.73 -27.89 -7.54
C ASP A 165 18.86 -28.88 -8.71
N ASP A 166 18.71 -30.17 -8.44
CA ASP A 166 18.71 -31.21 -9.46
C ASP A 166 17.47 -31.08 -10.34
N ALA A 167 16.28 -30.90 -9.77
CA ALA A 167 15.06 -30.66 -10.53
C ALA A 167 15.20 -29.47 -11.47
N LYS A 168 15.74 -28.34 -10.98
CA LYS A 168 16.03 -27.16 -11.81
C LYS A 168 17.03 -27.45 -12.91
N TYR A 169 18.00 -28.34 -12.71
CA TYR A 169 18.97 -28.73 -13.74
C TYR A 169 18.32 -29.58 -14.85
N PHE A 170 17.56 -30.60 -14.47
CA PHE A 170 16.91 -31.50 -15.43
C PHE A 170 15.75 -30.83 -16.18
N LEU A 171 15.03 -29.89 -15.57
CA LEU A 171 13.93 -29.14 -16.21
C LEU A 171 14.41 -28.02 -17.16
N ARG A 172 15.71 -27.95 -17.47
CA ARG A 172 16.25 -27.01 -18.47
C ARG A 172 15.87 -27.37 -19.90
N ASN A 173 15.57 -28.64 -20.17
CA ASN A 173 15.19 -29.12 -21.50
C ASN A 173 14.00 -30.10 -21.44
N GLY A 174 13.27 -30.21 -22.55
CA GLY A 174 12.06 -31.04 -22.65
C GLY A 174 12.33 -32.55 -22.75
N ASN A 175 13.58 -32.99 -22.59
CA ASN A 175 13.96 -34.38 -22.89
C ASN A 175 13.61 -35.36 -21.77
N TYR A 176 13.38 -34.87 -20.55
CA TYR A 176 13.21 -35.73 -19.38
C TYR A 176 11.75 -35.82 -18.94
N LEU A 177 11.15 -34.71 -18.47
CA LEU A 177 9.84 -34.73 -17.82
C LEU A 177 8.67 -35.19 -18.74
N PRO A 178 8.53 -34.72 -19.99
CA PRO A 178 7.41 -35.12 -20.86
C PRO A 178 7.31 -36.63 -21.09
N GLY A 179 8.44 -37.33 -21.20
CA GLY A 179 8.48 -38.79 -21.31
C GLY A 179 7.91 -39.49 -20.08
N LEU A 180 8.26 -38.99 -18.88
CA LEU A 180 7.74 -39.50 -17.61
C LEU A 180 6.25 -39.21 -17.44
N VAL A 181 5.80 -38.01 -17.80
CA VAL A 181 4.38 -37.62 -17.78
C VAL A 181 3.56 -38.50 -18.72
N THR A 182 4.06 -38.75 -19.93
CA THR A 182 3.41 -39.64 -20.91
C THR A 182 3.30 -41.06 -20.37
N ALA A 183 4.36 -41.59 -19.76
CA ALA A 183 4.35 -42.92 -19.17
C ALA A 183 3.30 -43.04 -18.05
N LEU A 184 3.28 -42.09 -17.10
CA LEU A 184 2.37 -42.11 -15.95
C LEU A 184 0.91 -41.86 -16.34
N THR A 185 0.64 -40.96 -17.28
CA THR A 185 -0.74 -40.54 -17.61
C THR A 185 -1.32 -41.17 -18.87
N LYS A 186 -0.48 -41.81 -19.69
CA LYS A 186 -0.83 -42.29 -21.04
C LYS A 186 -1.42 -41.19 -21.94
N SER A 187 -1.08 -39.93 -21.69
CA SER A 187 -1.59 -38.77 -22.42
C SER A 187 -0.45 -37.91 -22.96
N ALA A 188 -0.31 -37.88 -24.29
CA ALA A 188 0.62 -36.98 -24.96
C ALA A 188 0.22 -35.51 -24.79
N THR A 189 -1.09 -35.21 -24.74
CA THR A 189 -1.59 -33.84 -24.52
C THR A 189 -1.17 -33.30 -23.15
N LYS A 190 -1.24 -34.13 -22.09
CA LYS A 190 -0.73 -33.70 -20.78
C LYS A 190 0.77 -33.48 -20.78
N ALA A 191 1.53 -34.27 -21.53
CA ALA A 191 2.98 -34.09 -21.64
C ALA A 191 3.36 -32.82 -22.41
N ASP A 192 2.65 -32.53 -23.51
CA ASP A 192 2.79 -31.30 -24.31
C ASP A 192 2.62 -30.04 -23.44
N GLU A 193 1.68 -30.05 -22.50
CA GLU A 193 1.51 -28.93 -21.56
C GLU A 193 2.77 -28.61 -20.74
N PHE A 194 3.56 -29.62 -20.34
CA PHE A 194 4.82 -29.40 -19.63
C PHE A 194 5.95 -29.02 -20.58
N GLU A 195 5.97 -29.60 -21.78
CA GLU A 195 6.93 -29.27 -22.84
C GLU A 195 6.82 -27.79 -23.21
N ARG A 196 5.60 -27.29 -23.42
CA ARG A 196 5.34 -25.87 -23.69
C ARG A 196 5.84 -24.94 -22.58
N ILE A 197 5.67 -25.32 -21.31
CA ILE A 197 6.23 -24.52 -20.20
C ILE A 197 7.77 -24.45 -20.29
N ILE A 198 8.43 -25.55 -20.65
CA ILE A 198 9.89 -25.61 -20.79
C ILE A 198 10.38 -24.76 -21.97
N GLU A 199 9.63 -24.72 -23.07
CA GLU A 199 9.96 -23.94 -24.26
C GLU A 199 9.66 -22.44 -24.10
N GLU A 200 8.52 -22.09 -23.51
CA GLU A 200 8.00 -20.72 -23.44
C GLU A 200 8.58 -19.91 -22.25
N GLU A 201 8.87 -20.54 -21.10
CA GLU A 201 9.36 -19.85 -19.91
C GLU A 201 10.89 -19.87 -19.82
N PHE A 202 11.54 -18.74 -20.11
CA PHE A 202 13.01 -18.62 -20.13
C PHE A 202 13.64 -18.52 -18.73
N ASP A 203 12.91 -18.03 -17.73
CA ASP A 203 13.42 -17.93 -16.37
C ASP A 203 13.44 -19.31 -15.69
N SER A 204 14.64 -19.77 -15.32
CA SER A 204 14.83 -21.11 -14.74
C SER A 204 14.07 -21.34 -13.43
N GLU A 205 13.88 -20.31 -12.60
CA GLU A 205 13.14 -20.42 -11.33
C GLU A 205 11.64 -20.47 -11.62
N LYS A 206 11.13 -19.57 -12.47
CA LYS A 206 9.71 -19.58 -12.85
C LYS A 206 9.30 -20.88 -13.52
N ARG A 207 10.12 -21.36 -14.46
CA ARG A 207 9.88 -22.62 -15.16
C ARG A 207 9.79 -23.78 -14.17
N TYR A 208 10.75 -23.87 -13.26
CA TYR A 208 10.74 -24.89 -12.20
C TYR A 208 9.47 -24.82 -11.37
N LEU A 209 9.10 -23.63 -10.87
CA LEU A 209 7.91 -23.48 -10.03
C LEU A 209 6.60 -23.77 -10.77
N ARG A 210 6.47 -23.34 -12.03
CA ARG A 210 5.29 -23.63 -12.87
C ARG A 210 5.12 -25.13 -13.04
N ILE A 211 6.20 -25.82 -13.36
CA ILE A 211 6.19 -27.28 -13.50
C ILE A 211 5.87 -27.95 -12.16
N LEU A 212 6.51 -27.50 -11.08
CA LEU A 212 6.36 -28.05 -9.75
C LEU A 212 4.92 -28.02 -9.25
N TYR A 213 4.29 -26.83 -9.27
CA TYR A 213 2.90 -26.68 -8.79
C TYR A 213 1.88 -27.27 -9.77
N LYS A 214 2.20 -27.36 -11.06
CA LYS A 214 1.36 -28.09 -12.01
C LYS A 214 1.43 -29.61 -11.83
N LEU A 215 2.57 -30.15 -11.37
CA LEU A 215 2.70 -31.56 -10.98
C LEU A 215 1.98 -31.85 -9.66
N ASN A 216 2.12 -30.98 -8.67
CA ASN A 216 1.43 -31.09 -7.39
C ASN A 216 1.02 -29.71 -6.83
N PRO A 217 -0.25 -29.29 -7.03
CA PRO A 217 -0.74 -28.00 -6.53
C PRO A 217 -0.78 -27.87 -5.00
N ARG A 218 -0.68 -28.99 -4.26
CA ARG A 218 -0.75 -29.01 -2.79
C ARG A 218 0.60 -28.79 -2.11
N LEU A 219 1.67 -28.61 -2.88
CA LEU A 219 2.99 -28.36 -2.32
C LEU A 219 3.04 -27.00 -1.61
N PRO A 220 3.74 -26.91 -0.46
CA PRO A 220 3.89 -25.65 0.23
C PRO A 220 4.84 -24.71 -0.53
N PHE A 221 4.63 -23.42 -0.37
CA PHE A 221 5.55 -22.40 -0.85
C PHE A 221 6.75 -22.24 0.08
N ARG A 222 7.96 -22.24 -0.48
CA ARG A 222 9.18 -22.01 0.28
C ARG A 222 9.49 -20.51 0.29
N PHE A 223 9.47 -19.90 1.46
CA PHE A 223 9.74 -18.48 1.67
C PHE A 223 10.63 -18.28 2.89
N GLU A 224 11.77 -17.59 2.73
CA GLU A 224 12.76 -17.36 3.81
C GLU A 224 13.09 -18.62 4.64
N ASP A 225 13.33 -19.75 3.97
CA ASP A 225 13.62 -21.07 4.54
C ASP A 225 12.46 -21.76 5.30
N GLU A 226 11.29 -21.13 5.36
CA GLU A 226 10.06 -21.71 5.91
C GLU A 226 9.11 -22.19 4.80
N LEU A 227 8.16 -23.06 5.18
CA LEU A 227 7.18 -23.67 4.28
C LEU A 227 5.76 -23.22 4.64
N TYR A 228 5.03 -22.74 3.64
CA TYR A 228 3.67 -22.21 3.81
C TYR A 228 2.68 -22.94 2.90
N THR A 229 1.63 -23.51 3.49
CA THR A 229 0.55 -24.18 2.75
C THR A 229 -0.62 -23.23 2.43
N GLU A 230 -0.73 -22.11 3.13
CA GLU A 230 -1.82 -21.16 2.99
C GLU A 230 -1.29 -19.76 2.68
N VAL A 231 -1.91 -19.08 1.71
CA VAL A 231 -1.49 -17.75 1.27
C VAL A 231 -1.64 -16.72 2.39
N SER A 232 -2.77 -16.74 3.11
CA SER A 232 -3.03 -15.84 4.24
C SER A 232 -1.94 -15.90 5.31
N VAL A 233 -1.52 -17.12 5.70
CA VAL A 233 -0.48 -17.34 6.70
C VAL A 233 0.88 -16.80 6.22
N LEU A 234 1.23 -17.02 4.94
CA LEU A 234 2.43 -16.44 4.35
C LEU A 234 2.40 -14.90 4.40
N LEU A 235 1.28 -14.29 3.99
CA LEU A 235 1.16 -12.82 3.95
C LEU A 235 1.28 -12.22 5.36
N GLN A 236 0.61 -12.81 6.35
CA GLN A 236 0.70 -12.38 7.75
C GLN A 236 2.14 -12.47 8.26
N LYS A 237 2.79 -13.62 8.04
CA LYS A 237 4.15 -13.87 8.52
C LYS A 237 5.18 -12.94 7.86
N ALA A 238 5.11 -12.78 6.54
CA ALA A 238 5.98 -11.87 5.80
C ALA A 238 5.81 -10.41 6.27
N CYS A 239 4.57 -10.00 6.60
CA CYS A 239 4.27 -8.65 7.05
C CYS A 239 4.55 -8.40 8.55
N GLU A 240 5.11 -9.36 9.29
CA GLU A 240 5.55 -9.13 10.67
C GLU A 240 6.77 -8.20 10.76
N THR A 241 7.65 -8.25 9.73
CA THR A 241 8.92 -7.53 9.71
C THR A 241 9.13 -6.78 8.39
N PRO A 242 9.88 -5.66 8.37
CA PRO A 242 10.20 -4.95 7.12
C PRO A 242 10.96 -5.83 6.12
N LYS A 243 11.87 -6.69 6.60
CA LYS A 243 12.66 -7.59 5.73
C LYS A 243 11.77 -8.62 5.04
N GLY A 244 10.88 -9.28 5.78
CA GLY A 244 9.92 -10.23 5.23
C GLY A 244 9.00 -9.56 4.21
N TYR A 245 8.50 -8.36 4.49
CA TYR A 245 7.68 -7.59 3.55
C TYR A 245 8.41 -7.30 2.25
N GLN A 246 9.67 -6.85 2.31
CA GLN A 246 10.49 -6.60 1.12
C GLN A 246 10.79 -7.88 0.34
N ALA A 247 11.09 -8.99 1.03
CA ALA A 247 11.30 -10.29 0.39
C ALA A 247 10.03 -10.79 -0.33
N LEU A 248 8.85 -10.57 0.25
CA LEU A 248 7.57 -10.90 -0.35
C LEU A 248 7.28 -10.02 -1.57
N LEU A 249 7.51 -8.71 -1.48
CA LEU A 249 7.39 -7.78 -2.61
C LEU A 249 8.33 -8.18 -3.76
N GLU A 250 9.57 -8.56 -3.48
CA GLU A 250 10.51 -9.02 -4.50
C GLU A 250 10.06 -10.35 -5.14
N SER A 251 9.50 -11.27 -4.35
CA SER A 251 8.88 -12.50 -4.86
C SER A 251 7.71 -12.18 -5.81
N TYR A 252 6.86 -11.22 -5.45
CA TYR A 252 5.76 -10.74 -6.28
C TYR A 252 6.25 -10.06 -7.56
N ARG A 253 7.23 -9.15 -7.48
CA ARG A 253 7.83 -8.46 -8.64
C ARG A 253 8.45 -9.44 -9.63
N LYS A 254 9.07 -10.50 -9.10
CA LYS A 254 9.63 -11.59 -9.90
C LYS A 254 8.57 -12.53 -10.47
N GLY A 255 7.29 -12.41 -10.15
CA GLY A 255 6.27 -13.31 -10.66
C GLY A 255 6.26 -14.71 -10.00
N ILE A 256 7.07 -14.92 -8.95
CA ILE A 256 7.27 -16.22 -8.31
C ILE A 256 6.05 -16.58 -7.45
N LEU A 257 5.59 -15.63 -6.65
CA LEU A 257 4.44 -15.82 -5.76
C LEU A 257 3.17 -16.16 -6.54
N GLN A 258 2.98 -15.51 -7.69
CA GLN A 258 1.81 -15.67 -8.55
C GLN A 258 1.70 -17.08 -9.13
N ILE A 259 2.82 -17.68 -9.50
CA ILE A 259 2.85 -19.06 -10.03
C ILE A 259 2.29 -20.03 -8.99
N TRP A 260 2.68 -19.86 -7.72
CA TRP A 260 2.16 -20.69 -6.65
C TRP A 260 0.67 -20.45 -6.40
N ILE A 261 0.26 -19.18 -6.26
CA ILE A 261 -1.13 -18.82 -5.94
C ILE A 261 -2.10 -19.28 -7.06
N GLN A 262 -1.72 -19.13 -8.33
CA GLN A 262 -2.56 -19.52 -9.47
C GLN A 262 -2.93 -21.00 -9.47
N GLU A 263 -2.02 -21.86 -9.04
CA GLU A 263 -2.23 -23.31 -9.01
C GLU A 263 -2.83 -23.78 -7.67
N SER A 264 -2.41 -23.18 -6.55
CA SER A 264 -2.78 -23.65 -5.20
C SER A 264 -4.07 -23.06 -4.66
N ASP A 265 -4.39 -21.80 -4.99
CA ASP A 265 -5.58 -21.10 -4.50
C ASP A 265 -6.21 -20.21 -5.60
N PRO A 266 -7.07 -20.80 -6.45
CA PRO A 266 -7.74 -20.07 -7.52
C PRO A 266 -8.63 -18.91 -7.02
N GLY A 267 -9.11 -18.96 -5.77
CA GLY A 267 -9.92 -17.91 -5.18
C GLY A 267 -9.11 -16.65 -4.93
N VAL A 268 -7.95 -16.80 -4.28
CA VAL A 268 -7.00 -15.71 -4.05
C VAL A 268 -6.33 -15.25 -5.34
N ALA A 269 -6.15 -16.15 -6.31
CA ALA A 269 -5.60 -15.81 -7.63
C ALA A 269 -6.41 -14.73 -8.38
N LEU A 270 -7.72 -14.61 -8.12
CA LEU A 270 -8.56 -13.55 -8.70
C LEU A 270 -8.17 -12.14 -8.25
N ASN A 271 -7.46 -12.02 -7.12
CA ASN A 271 -6.98 -10.74 -6.59
C ASN A 271 -5.66 -10.28 -7.26
N LEU A 272 -4.98 -11.17 -8.00
CA LEU A 272 -3.73 -10.85 -8.67
C LEU A 272 -3.96 -9.93 -9.88
N SER A 273 -3.07 -8.96 -10.06
CA SER A 273 -3.03 -8.16 -11.29
C SER A 273 -2.05 -8.74 -12.30
N THR A 274 -2.20 -8.33 -13.56
CA THR A 274 -1.22 -8.63 -14.63
C THR A 274 0.07 -7.83 -14.53
N GLN A 275 0.07 -6.76 -13.73
CA GLN A 275 1.22 -5.92 -13.43
C GLN A 275 1.97 -6.42 -12.19
N TYR A 276 3.29 -6.19 -12.18
CA TYR A 276 4.22 -6.65 -11.15
C TYR A 276 4.89 -5.49 -10.38
N ASP A 277 4.21 -4.34 -10.27
CA ASP A 277 4.72 -3.19 -9.54
C ASP A 277 4.26 -3.16 -8.06
N LEU A 278 4.68 -2.13 -7.32
CA LEU A 278 4.34 -1.98 -5.90
C LEU A 278 2.83 -1.75 -5.69
N ASN A 279 2.17 -0.96 -6.53
CA ASN A 279 0.73 -0.69 -6.37
C ASN A 279 -0.08 -1.96 -6.62
N SER A 280 0.29 -2.74 -7.64
CA SER A 280 -0.24 -4.07 -7.91
C SER A 280 -0.08 -5.02 -6.72
N PHE A 281 1.09 -5.02 -6.10
CA PHE A 281 1.35 -5.82 -4.90
C PHE A 281 0.46 -5.37 -3.72
N LEU A 282 0.35 -4.06 -3.46
CA LEU A 282 -0.48 -3.52 -2.39
C LEU A 282 -1.96 -3.84 -2.61
N ARG A 283 -2.47 -3.71 -3.85
CA ARG A 283 -3.84 -4.13 -4.19
C ARG A 283 -4.07 -5.60 -3.89
N PHE A 284 -3.15 -6.46 -4.32
CA PHE A 284 -3.23 -7.89 -4.05
C PHE A 284 -3.23 -8.16 -2.53
N LEU A 285 -2.31 -7.53 -1.80
CA LEU A 285 -2.15 -7.68 -0.36
C LEU A 285 -3.46 -7.34 0.38
N PHE A 286 -4.00 -6.14 0.16
CA PHE A 286 -5.17 -5.67 0.91
C PHE A 286 -6.51 -6.22 0.41
N LYS A 287 -6.61 -6.64 -0.86
CA LYS A 287 -7.78 -7.41 -1.31
C LYS A 287 -7.83 -8.81 -0.70
N THR A 288 -6.67 -9.36 -0.35
CA THR A 288 -6.58 -10.69 0.28
C THR A 288 -6.79 -10.60 1.79
N ASP A 289 -6.18 -9.62 2.45
CA ASP A 289 -6.38 -9.34 3.87
C ASP A 289 -6.19 -7.84 4.17
N ALA A 290 -7.31 -7.16 4.44
CA ALA A 290 -7.35 -5.73 4.74
C ALA A 290 -6.74 -5.38 6.11
N THR A 291 -6.47 -6.36 6.98
CA THR A 291 -5.90 -6.12 8.31
C THR A 291 -4.37 -6.10 8.32
N LEU A 292 -3.74 -6.38 7.17
CA LEU A 292 -2.29 -6.37 7.04
C LEU A 292 -1.74 -4.94 7.21
N PRO A 293 -0.52 -4.81 7.77
CA PRO A 293 0.09 -3.50 7.97
C PRO A 293 0.55 -2.88 6.64
N PHE A 294 0.58 -1.55 6.61
CA PHE A 294 1.25 -0.77 5.59
C PHE A 294 2.67 -0.40 6.03
N PHE A 295 3.60 -0.42 5.10
CA PHE A 295 5.00 -0.11 5.36
C PHE A 295 5.41 1.17 4.64
N ILE A 296 6.08 2.06 5.38
CA ILE A 296 6.79 3.21 4.83
C ILE A 296 8.23 3.10 5.30
N GLU A 297 9.16 2.95 4.35
CA GLU A 297 10.55 2.60 4.63
C GLU A 297 10.65 1.34 5.53
N ASN A 298 11.16 1.49 6.75
CA ASN A 298 11.30 0.42 7.74
C ASN A 298 10.23 0.47 8.85
N HIS A 299 9.25 1.36 8.74
CA HIS A 299 8.19 1.53 9.72
C HIS A 299 6.94 0.77 9.32
N ARG A 300 6.32 0.12 10.30
CA ARG A 300 5.13 -0.71 10.15
C ARG A 300 3.93 0.00 10.79
N PHE A 301 2.85 0.18 10.02
CA PHE A 301 1.62 0.83 10.47
C PHE A 301 0.44 -0.10 10.30
N LEU A 302 -0.23 -0.45 11.39
CA LEU A 302 -1.43 -1.31 11.36
C LEU A 302 -2.68 -0.53 10.94
N THR A 303 -2.73 0.77 11.23
CA THR A 303 -3.86 1.63 10.91
C THR A 303 -3.37 2.99 10.42
N PRO A 304 -4.18 3.72 9.62
CA PRO A 304 -3.87 5.09 9.23
C PRO A 304 -3.68 6.04 10.42
N ASP A 305 -4.45 5.86 11.51
CA ASP A 305 -4.28 6.67 12.72
C ASP A 305 -2.87 6.56 13.32
N LEU A 306 -2.31 5.34 13.37
CA LEU A 306 -0.96 5.12 13.87
C LEU A 306 0.09 5.79 12.96
N LEU A 307 -0.14 5.84 11.65
CA LEU A 307 0.71 6.60 10.72
C LEU A 307 0.65 8.10 11.04
N ALA A 308 -0.54 8.65 11.22
CA ALA A 308 -0.73 10.06 11.55
C ALA A 308 -0.11 10.44 12.90
N GLU A 309 -0.30 9.61 13.93
CA GLU A 309 0.29 9.81 15.26
C GLU A 309 1.82 9.77 15.25
N TYR A 310 2.41 8.85 14.47
CA TYR A 310 3.86 8.76 14.32
C TYR A 310 4.40 10.00 13.61
N ALA A 311 3.80 10.37 12.47
CA ALA A 311 4.21 11.53 11.69
C ALA A 311 4.07 12.86 12.44
N ARG A 312 3.14 12.98 13.39
CA ARG A 312 3.04 14.16 14.27
C ARG A 312 4.20 14.31 15.24
N LYS A 313 4.96 13.24 15.51
CA LYS A 313 6.08 13.25 16.46
C LYS A 313 7.43 13.29 15.76
N ASP A 314 7.50 12.84 14.52
CA ASP A 314 8.74 12.68 13.77
C ASP A 314 8.59 13.26 12.37
N PHE A 315 9.27 14.39 12.13
CA PHE A 315 9.25 15.06 10.82
C PHE A 315 10.07 14.29 9.76
N SER A 316 11.00 13.42 10.18
CA SER A 316 11.90 12.73 9.24
C SER A 316 11.18 11.76 8.30
N ILE A 317 10.00 11.26 8.68
CA ILE A 317 9.20 10.35 7.86
C ILE A 317 8.33 11.08 6.82
N TRP A 318 8.16 12.40 6.94
CA TRP A 318 7.26 13.17 6.06
C TRP A 318 7.61 13.06 4.58
N PRO A 319 8.90 13.15 4.16
CA PRO A 319 9.28 12.94 2.77
C PRO A 319 8.84 11.56 2.25
N ALA A 320 9.03 10.50 3.04
CA ALA A 320 8.65 9.15 2.65
C ALA A 320 7.12 8.97 2.53
N ILE A 321 6.35 9.59 3.44
CA ILE A 321 4.88 9.65 3.32
C ILE A 321 4.49 10.38 2.03
N ALA A 322 5.11 11.52 1.75
CA ALA A 322 4.79 12.31 0.57
C ALA A 322 5.15 11.59 -0.74
N GLU A 323 6.26 10.88 -0.79
CA GLU A 323 6.63 10.02 -1.92
C GLU A 323 5.63 8.87 -2.08
N SER A 324 5.21 8.25 -0.99
CA SER A 324 4.21 7.18 -0.98
C SER A 324 2.85 7.67 -1.50
N MET A 325 2.41 8.87 -1.13
CA MET A 325 1.21 9.51 -1.70
C MET A 325 1.36 9.84 -3.19
N ALA A 326 2.52 10.38 -3.60
CA ALA A 326 2.79 10.72 -4.99
C ALA A 326 2.81 9.47 -5.90
N ALA A 327 3.31 8.35 -5.38
CA ALA A 327 3.32 7.05 -6.04
C ALA A 327 1.97 6.32 -6.01
N LYS A 328 0.98 6.87 -5.29
CA LYS A 328 -0.35 6.29 -5.04
C LYS A 328 -0.38 5.07 -4.12
N ASN A 329 0.72 4.74 -3.45
CA ASN A 329 0.82 3.56 -2.58
C ASN A 329 -0.14 3.65 -1.38
N ILE A 330 -0.26 4.82 -0.75
CA ILE A 330 -1.18 5.03 0.39
C ILE A 330 -2.63 4.89 -0.06
N GLN A 331 -2.95 5.32 -1.27
CA GLN A 331 -4.29 5.26 -1.83
C GLN A 331 -4.73 3.80 -2.09
N GLU A 332 -3.79 2.92 -2.47
CA GLU A 332 -4.06 1.47 -2.56
C GLU A 332 -4.36 0.87 -1.18
N TRP A 333 -3.67 1.34 -0.13
CA TRP A 333 -3.96 0.92 1.25
C TRP A 333 -5.34 1.38 1.71
N PHE A 334 -5.68 2.66 1.49
CA PHE A 334 -6.99 3.22 1.86
C PHE A 334 -8.14 2.55 1.13
N THR A 335 -7.97 2.29 -0.17
CA THR A 335 -8.92 1.47 -0.95
C THR A 335 -9.09 0.09 -0.33
N GLY A 336 -7.98 -0.56 0.01
CA GLY A 336 -7.98 -1.92 0.59
C GLY A 336 -8.71 -2.03 1.93
N ILE A 337 -8.66 -0.99 2.77
CA ILE A 337 -9.36 -0.95 4.07
C ILE A 337 -10.78 -0.37 3.98
N GLY A 338 -11.26 -0.04 2.79
CA GLY A 338 -12.63 0.45 2.54
C GLY A 338 -12.85 1.96 2.70
N ASN A 339 -11.78 2.76 2.73
CA ASN A 339 -11.82 4.23 2.83
C ASN A 339 -11.48 4.88 1.46
N GLU A 340 -12.17 4.47 0.40
CA GLU A 340 -11.92 4.96 -0.97
C GLU A 340 -12.18 6.47 -1.11
N ASP A 341 -13.13 7.00 -0.35
CA ASP A 341 -13.50 8.43 -0.32
C ASP A 341 -12.34 9.32 0.16
N TRP A 342 -11.40 8.79 0.94
CA TRP A 342 -10.21 9.53 1.35
C TRP A 342 -9.27 9.80 0.18
N ASN A 343 -9.28 8.97 -0.85
CA ASN A 343 -8.47 9.18 -2.04
C ASN A 343 -8.93 10.40 -2.83
N ASP A 344 -10.24 10.63 -2.89
CA ASP A 344 -10.81 11.84 -3.50
C ASP A 344 -10.39 13.09 -2.71
N GLN A 345 -10.44 13.02 -1.37
CA GLN A 345 -9.98 14.12 -0.51
C GLN A 345 -8.48 14.43 -0.66
N ILE A 346 -7.65 13.42 -0.92
CA ILE A 346 -6.22 13.62 -1.23
C ILE A 346 -6.07 14.41 -2.54
N ILE A 347 -6.83 14.03 -3.58
CA ILE A 347 -6.78 14.71 -4.88
C ILE A 347 -7.25 16.17 -4.74
N ASP A 348 -8.36 16.39 -4.04
CA ASP A 348 -8.92 17.72 -3.80
C ASP A 348 -7.96 18.60 -2.98
N SER A 349 -7.33 18.02 -1.95
CA SER A 349 -6.34 18.73 -1.13
C SER A 349 -5.11 19.12 -1.93
N TYR A 350 -4.63 18.24 -2.83
CA TYR A 350 -3.51 18.54 -3.70
C TYR A 350 -3.84 19.70 -4.65
N ALA A 351 -5.01 19.64 -5.29
CA ALA A 351 -5.49 20.73 -6.13
C ALA A 351 -5.58 22.03 -5.34
N PHE A 352 -6.18 22.02 -4.15
CA PHE A 352 -6.33 23.21 -3.30
C PHE A 352 -4.98 23.84 -2.93
N LEU A 353 -4.01 23.04 -2.45
CA LEU A 353 -2.67 23.52 -2.10
C LEU A 353 -1.91 24.09 -3.30
N SER A 354 -2.09 23.46 -4.47
CA SER A 354 -1.43 23.90 -5.71
C SER A 354 -1.98 25.23 -6.22
N HIS A 355 -3.30 25.44 -6.14
CA HIS A 355 -3.95 26.68 -6.56
C HIS A 355 -3.78 27.83 -5.56
N ALA A 356 -3.45 27.55 -4.30
CA ALA A 356 -3.24 28.56 -3.26
C ALA A 356 -2.04 29.49 -3.57
N GLY A 357 -1.06 29.02 -4.35
CA GLY A 357 0.07 29.84 -4.82
C GLY A 357 1.07 30.25 -3.72
N TYR A 358 1.02 29.62 -2.55
CA TYR A 358 1.95 29.85 -1.43
C TYR A 358 3.12 28.86 -1.40
N TYR A 359 2.91 27.66 -1.92
CA TYR A 359 3.83 26.53 -1.82
C TYR A 359 4.54 26.27 -3.15
N THR A 360 5.82 25.90 -3.09
CA THR A 360 6.56 25.27 -4.19
C THR A 360 6.21 23.78 -4.27
N GLU A 361 6.50 23.12 -5.39
CA GLU A 361 6.22 21.68 -5.57
C GLU A 361 6.71 20.77 -4.42
N PRO A 362 7.96 20.89 -3.92
CA PRO A 362 8.41 20.12 -2.75
C PRO A 362 7.64 20.47 -1.46
N GLU A 363 7.19 21.71 -1.30
CA GLU A 363 6.45 22.14 -0.12
C GLU A 363 4.97 21.73 -0.19
N ILE A 364 4.37 21.64 -1.39
CA ILE A 364 3.04 21.06 -1.60
C ILE A 364 3.03 19.63 -1.06
N ARG A 365 4.09 18.86 -1.32
CA ARG A 365 4.25 17.49 -0.80
C ARG A 365 4.21 17.43 0.73
N LEU A 366 4.87 18.37 1.42
CA LEU A 366 4.82 18.48 2.88
C LEU A 366 3.44 18.95 3.38
N GLY A 367 2.84 19.93 2.70
CA GLY A 367 1.47 20.37 2.96
C GLY A 367 0.45 19.24 2.80
N MET A 368 0.68 18.32 1.87
CA MET A 368 -0.15 17.12 1.69
C MET A 368 -0.05 16.15 2.87
N VAL A 369 1.13 16.00 3.50
CA VAL A 369 1.27 15.18 4.72
C VAL A 369 0.50 15.81 5.87
N GLN A 370 0.53 17.15 5.98
CA GLN A 370 -0.31 17.85 6.95
C GLN A 370 -1.81 17.69 6.66
N ALA A 371 -2.22 17.75 5.39
CA ALA A 371 -3.61 17.53 4.99
C ALA A 371 -4.06 16.09 5.29
N LEU A 372 -3.18 15.10 5.12
CA LEU A 372 -3.42 13.69 5.41
C LEU A 372 -3.89 13.47 6.85
N PHE A 373 -3.36 14.24 7.81
CA PHE A 373 -3.81 14.15 9.21
C PHE A 373 -5.30 14.46 9.38
N HIS A 374 -5.83 15.40 8.59
CA HIS A 374 -7.23 15.79 8.64
C HIS A 374 -8.13 14.85 7.85
N ILE A 375 -7.59 14.23 6.80
CA ILE A 375 -8.28 13.19 6.01
C ILE A 375 -8.46 11.93 6.85
N ILE A 376 -7.41 11.47 7.53
CA ILE A 376 -7.45 10.29 8.40
C ILE A 376 -8.35 10.56 9.63
N ASN A 377 -8.26 11.76 10.21
CA ASN A 377 -9.05 12.11 11.38
C ASN A 377 -9.55 13.56 11.28
N HIS A 378 -10.84 13.72 10.97
CA HIS A 378 -11.50 15.02 10.84
C HIS A 378 -11.52 15.87 12.12
N LEU A 379 -11.35 15.27 13.29
CA LEU A 379 -11.23 15.98 14.57
C LEU A 379 -9.84 16.56 14.80
N SER A 380 -8.88 16.24 13.93
CA SER A 380 -7.53 16.80 14.02
C SER A 380 -7.55 18.29 13.76
N ASP A 381 -6.94 19.04 14.67
CA ASP A 381 -6.82 20.49 14.53
C ASP A 381 -5.98 20.85 13.30
N LYS A 382 -6.50 21.78 12.49
CA LYS A 382 -5.74 22.41 11.41
C LYS A 382 -4.74 23.41 12.02
N PRO A 383 -3.55 23.59 11.44
CA PRO A 383 -2.61 24.62 11.87
C PRO A 383 -3.25 26.01 11.88
N ARG A 384 -3.11 26.72 12.99
CA ARG A 384 -3.59 28.08 13.20
C ARG A 384 -2.47 28.98 13.66
N LEU A 385 -2.57 30.24 13.32
CA LEU A 385 -1.63 31.30 13.62
C LEU A 385 -2.16 32.13 14.80
N LYS A 386 -1.21 32.74 15.50
CA LYS A 386 -1.42 33.72 16.56
C LYS A 386 -0.49 34.88 16.31
N ILE A 387 -1.07 36.07 16.33
CA ILE A 387 -0.35 37.33 16.15
C ILE A 387 -0.30 38.04 17.50
N ASP A 388 0.84 38.64 17.82
CA ASP A 388 1.04 39.35 19.09
C ASP A 388 0.25 40.66 19.18
N GLN A 389 -0.06 41.27 18.02
CA GLN A 389 -0.71 42.56 17.90
C GLN A 389 -1.97 42.47 17.03
N GLU A 390 -3.13 42.80 17.60
CA GLU A 390 -4.41 42.86 16.86
C GLU A 390 -4.54 44.13 16.01
N ARG A 391 -3.77 45.18 16.32
CA ARG A 391 -3.74 46.45 15.60
C ARG A 391 -2.39 47.14 15.76
N VAL A 392 -1.90 47.77 14.69
CA VAL A 392 -0.68 48.58 14.71
C VAL A 392 -1.02 50.06 14.60
N GLN A 393 -0.59 50.87 15.57
CA GLN A 393 -0.83 52.31 15.61
C GLN A 393 0.48 53.09 15.71
N LEU A 394 0.86 53.75 14.61
CA LEU A 394 2.07 54.55 14.49
C LEU A 394 1.70 56.01 14.16
N LEU A 395 1.13 56.71 15.14
CA LEU A 395 0.46 58.00 14.95
C LEU A 395 1.37 59.23 15.02
N SER A 396 2.64 59.08 15.34
CA SER A 396 3.57 60.19 15.59
C SER A 396 4.98 59.90 15.08
N ILE A 397 5.07 59.44 13.83
CA ILE A 397 6.37 59.14 13.21
C ILE A 397 6.97 60.44 12.66
N ASN A 398 8.20 60.76 13.06
CA ASN A 398 8.90 61.93 12.53
C ASN A 398 9.16 61.76 11.02
N GLY A 399 8.86 62.77 10.21
CA GLY A 399 9.19 62.73 8.78
C GLY A 399 10.70 62.77 8.48
N GLY A 400 11.13 62.10 7.42
CA GLY A 400 12.52 62.07 6.94
C GLY A 400 13.39 60.93 7.51
N VAL A 401 12.78 59.93 8.14
CA VAL A 401 13.46 58.72 8.65
C VAL A 401 12.82 57.44 8.10
N ILE A 402 13.58 56.36 8.08
CA ILE A 402 13.05 55.00 7.83
C ILE A 402 12.76 54.38 9.19
N LEU A 403 11.52 53.93 9.40
CA LEU A 403 11.08 53.24 10.59
C LEU A 403 10.81 51.76 10.28
N ASN A 404 11.30 50.87 11.14
CA ASN A 404 10.95 49.45 11.10
C ASN A 404 10.10 49.13 12.33
N HIS A 405 8.89 48.62 12.13
CA HIS A 405 8.00 48.17 13.19
C HIS A 405 7.80 46.66 13.11
N SER A 406 8.18 45.93 14.15
CA SER A 406 8.15 44.46 14.16
C SER A 406 6.82 43.91 14.68
N ILE A 407 6.30 42.88 14.01
CA ILE A 407 5.13 42.09 14.40
C ILE A 407 5.58 40.63 14.51
N ASN A 408 5.22 39.97 15.62
CA ASN A 408 5.49 38.56 15.79
C ASN A 408 4.28 37.72 15.38
N ILE A 409 4.52 36.77 14.48
CA ILE A 409 3.55 35.76 14.09
C ILE A 409 4.06 34.42 14.63
N SER A 410 3.16 33.65 15.25
CA SER A 410 3.48 32.37 15.88
C SER A 410 2.43 31.32 15.55
N LEU A 411 2.83 30.06 15.57
CA LEU A 411 1.91 28.93 15.44
C LEU A 411 1.18 28.71 16.79
N LYS A 412 -0.14 28.67 16.75
CA LYS A 412 -1.01 28.51 17.93
C LYS A 412 -1.05 27.05 18.41
N ASN A 413 -0.99 26.12 17.48
CA ASN A 413 -1.05 24.67 17.70
C ASN A 413 0.04 23.98 16.86
N GLU A 414 -0.07 22.67 16.64
CA GLU A 414 0.96 21.89 15.94
C GLU A 414 0.68 21.82 14.42
N GLY A 415 1.75 21.61 13.65
CA GLY A 415 1.69 21.28 12.23
C GLY A 415 2.56 22.18 11.34
N TYR A 416 2.37 21.99 10.05
CA TYR A 416 3.07 22.69 8.97
C TYR A 416 2.14 23.66 8.25
N VAL A 417 2.54 24.92 8.10
CA VAL A 417 1.78 25.90 7.32
C VAL A 417 2.71 26.97 6.74
N LYS A 418 2.49 27.32 5.46
CA LYS A 418 3.03 28.53 4.86
C LYS A 418 2.01 29.65 4.87
N VAL A 419 2.53 30.85 5.04
CA VAL A 419 1.75 32.06 5.22
C VAL A 419 2.27 33.13 4.27
N LYS A 420 1.35 33.77 3.54
CA LYS A 420 1.65 34.94 2.73
C LYS A 420 1.21 36.20 3.47
N VAL A 421 2.12 37.15 3.57
CA VAL A 421 1.88 38.42 4.24
C VAL A 421 1.92 39.54 3.20
N TYR A 422 0.84 40.32 3.12
CA TYR A 422 0.76 41.42 2.17
C TYR A 422 -0.18 42.52 2.63
N PHE A 423 0.02 43.74 2.14
CA PHE A 423 -0.96 44.81 2.31
C PHE A 423 -2.03 44.70 1.23
N LYS A 424 -3.31 44.78 1.63
CA LYS A 424 -4.44 44.77 0.68
C LYS A 424 -4.35 45.90 -0.35
N PHE A 425 -3.83 47.05 0.06
CA PHE A 425 -3.52 48.17 -0.80
C PHE A 425 -2.05 48.55 -0.64
N ILE A 426 -1.30 48.50 -1.74
CA ILE A 426 0.10 48.89 -1.75
C ILE A 426 0.19 50.41 -1.69
N LYS A 427 1.03 50.92 -0.78
CA LYS A 427 1.31 52.35 -0.68
C LYS A 427 2.81 52.59 -0.79
N GLU A 428 3.20 53.49 -1.69
CA GLU A 428 4.59 53.92 -1.83
C GLU A 428 5.13 54.46 -0.50
N GLY A 429 6.32 54.01 -0.11
CA GLY A 429 6.92 54.30 1.20
C GLY A 429 6.53 53.34 2.33
N ILE A 430 5.66 52.34 2.11
CA ILE A 430 5.33 51.31 3.10
C ILE A 430 5.51 49.94 2.48
N SER A 431 6.40 49.13 3.05
CA SER A 431 6.72 47.78 2.58
C SER A 431 6.89 46.79 3.74
N LEU A 432 7.04 45.51 3.41
CA LEU A 432 7.30 44.44 4.37
C LEU A 432 8.72 43.93 4.17
N SER A 433 9.37 43.48 5.25
CA SER A 433 10.68 42.83 5.18
C SER A 433 10.62 41.46 4.48
N LYS A 434 9.50 40.75 4.60
CA LYS A 434 9.21 39.45 3.97
C LYS A 434 7.73 39.34 3.65
N ASP A 435 7.41 38.61 2.59
CA ASP A 435 6.06 38.36 2.11
C ASP A 435 5.62 36.89 2.26
N VAL A 436 6.55 35.98 2.58
CA VAL A 436 6.27 34.56 2.83
C VAL A 436 6.97 34.11 4.10
N LEU A 437 6.24 33.41 4.97
CA LEU A 437 6.70 32.82 6.22
C LEU A 437 6.37 31.34 6.25
N GLU A 438 7.21 30.53 6.90
CA GLU A 438 7.03 29.09 7.04
C GLU A 438 7.04 28.70 8.52
N PHE A 439 5.98 28.03 8.95
CA PHE A 439 5.85 27.53 10.32
C PHE A 439 5.81 26.00 10.34
N ASN A 440 6.60 25.41 11.23
CA ASN A 440 6.66 23.98 11.48
C ASN A 440 7.11 23.72 12.92
N ASN A 441 6.22 23.18 13.75
CA ASN A 441 6.56 22.90 15.15
C ASN A 441 7.68 21.86 15.30
N LEU A 442 7.75 20.86 14.41
CA LEU A 442 8.71 19.77 14.52
C LEU A 442 10.13 20.18 14.11
N GLU A 443 10.27 21.25 13.35
CA GLU A 443 11.56 21.87 13.02
C GLU A 443 11.90 23.08 13.91
N SER A 444 11.15 23.26 15.01
CA SER A 444 11.28 24.42 15.91
C SER A 444 11.03 25.79 15.24
N LYS A 445 10.37 25.83 14.08
CA LYS A 445 9.93 27.04 13.38
C LYS A 445 8.53 27.47 13.87
N VAL A 446 8.43 27.83 15.15
CA VAL A 446 7.13 28.11 15.80
C VAL A 446 6.77 29.60 15.74
N SER A 447 7.74 30.49 15.55
CA SER A 447 7.53 31.94 15.57
C SER A 447 8.51 32.65 14.64
N GLU A 448 8.03 33.68 13.96
CA GLU A 448 8.82 34.52 13.07
C GLU A 448 8.36 35.98 13.18
N ASN A 449 9.32 36.91 13.06
CA ASN A 449 9.05 38.34 13.07
C ASN A 449 9.01 38.88 11.64
N ILE A 450 8.04 39.75 11.37
CA ILE A 450 7.98 40.57 10.16
C ILE A 450 8.13 42.04 10.53
N ASP A 451 8.83 42.79 9.69
CA ASP A 451 8.97 44.23 9.90
C ASP A 451 8.17 44.98 8.85
N ILE A 452 7.31 45.89 9.30
CA ILE A 452 6.72 46.94 8.47
C ILE A 452 7.77 48.03 8.34
N ILE A 453 8.27 48.21 7.11
CA ILE A 453 9.28 49.21 6.76
C ILE A 453 8.54 50.44 6.22
N ILE A 454 8.75 51.58 6.87
CA ILE A 454 8.07 52.84 6.58
C ILE A 454 9.13 53.89 6.23
N ASP A 455 9.27 54.19 4.94
CA ASP A 455 10.02 55.34 4.45
C ASP A 455 9.14 56.59 4.49
N THR A 456 9.33 57.37 5.55
CA THR A 456 8.55 58.58 5.77
C THR A 456 8.89 59.73 4.82
N SER A 457 9.96 59.62 4.01
CA SER A 457 10.31 60.63 3.01
C SER A 457 9.36 60.63 1.81
N LEU A 458 8.75 59.48 1.52
CA LEU A 458 7.80 59.27 0.43
C LEU A 458 6.34 59.51 0.84
N LEU A 459 6.09 59.69 2.15
CA LEU A 459 4.75 59.89 2.71
C LEU A 459 4.41 61.37 2.89
N GLN A 460 3.15 61.73 2.65
CA GLN A 460 2.65 63.07 2.91
C GLN A 460 2.52 63.30 4.42
N LYS A 461 3.00 64.47 4.87
CA LYS A 461 3.00 64.85 6.28
C LYS A 461 1.59 65.23 6.73
N ASP A 462 1.29 64.94 8.00
CA ASP A 462 0.02 65.14 8.68
C ASP A 462 -1.19 64.39 8.07
N GLN A 463 -0.96 63.51 7.09
CA GLN A 463 -1.95 62.58 6.55
C GLN A 463 -2.00 61.30 7.38
N LEU A 464 -3.22 60.80 7.65
CA LEU A 464 -3.44 59.47 8.22
C LEU A 464 -3.60 58.43 7.10
N TYR A 465 -2.77 57.41 7.13
CA TYR A 465 -2.86 56.24 6.25
C TYR A 465 -3.44 55.07 7.03
N ASN A 466 -4.56 54.53 6.54
CA ASN A 466 -5.19 53.33 7.07
C ASN A 466 -4.96 52.19 6.08
N LEU A 467 -4.23 51.18 6.51
CA LEU A 467 -3.88 50.00 5.71
C LEU A 467 -4.39 48.74 6.41
N GLU A 468 -4.58 47.68 5.63
CA GLU A 468 -4.92 46.35 6.11
C GLU A 468 -3.78 45.41 5.74
N LEU A 469 -3.06 44.93 6.75
CA LEU A 469 -2.06 43.87 6.60
C LEU A 469 -2.79 42.53 6.68
N VAL A 470 -2.71 41.74 5.62
CA VAL A 470 -3.33 40.43 5.51
C VAL A 470 -2.25 39.37 5.69
N VAL A 471 -2.48 38.48 6.65
CA VAL A 471 -1.68 37.29 6.93
C VAL A 471 -2.54 36.10 6.51
N SER A 472 -2.28 35.58 5.31
CA SER A 472 -3.11 34.59 4.63
C SER A 472 -2.44 33.23 4.60
N SER A 473 -3.18 32.17 4.93
CA SER A 473 -2.75 30.79 4.83
C SER A 473 -3.84 29.94 4.15
N VAL A 474 -3.54 28.68 3.89
CA VAL A 474 -4.54 27.72 3.36
C VAL A 474 -5.65 27.37 4.36
N TYR A 475 -5.50 27.72 5.63
CA TYR A 475 -6.46 27.37 6.69
C TYR A 475 -7.24 28.58 7.21
N GLU A 476 -6.64 29.76 7.20
CA GLU A 476 -7.26 30.99 7.69
C GLU A 476 -6.59 32.25 7.13
N ASP A 477 -7.35 33.35 7.13
CA ASP A 477 -6.87 34.71 6.85
C ASP A 477 -7.02 35.57 8.12
N ILE A 478 -5.94 36.25 8.53
CA ILE A 478 -5.94 37.21 9.63
C ILE A 478 -5.67 38.60 9.08
N ILE A 479 -6.52 39.57 9.45
CA ILE A 479 -6.40 40.97 9.01
C ILE A 479 -6.00 41.83 10.21
N ILE A 480 -4.85 42.51 10.10
CA ILE A 480 -4.35 43.45 11.10
C ILE A 480 -4.51 44.88 10.54
N PRO A 481 -5.32 45.73 11.18
CA PRO A 481 -5.39 47.15 10.82
C PRO A 481 -4.09 47.88 11.19
N VAL A 482 -3.55 48.66 10.26
CA VAL A 482 -2.30 49.43 10.41
C VAL A 482 -2.58 50.91 10.15
N GLU A 483 -2.36 51.74 11.16
CA GLU A 483 -2.55 53.18 11.11
C GLU A 483 -1.23 53.92 11.20
N ILE A 484 -0.90 54.71 10.18
CA ILE A 484 0.37 55.42 10.07
C ILE A 484 0.10 56.90 9.88
N LYS A 485 0.66 57.74 10.76
CA LYS A 485 0.64 59.20 10.62
C LYS A 485 2.04 59.76 10.80
N VAL A 486 2.53 60.37 9.72
CA VAL A 486 3.83 61.07 9.70
C VAL A 486 3.63 62.51 10.11
N ILE A 487 4.31 62.95 11.16
CA ILE A 487 4.27 64.33 11.65
C ILE A 487 5.47 65.12 11.14
N PHE A 488 5.25 66.41 10.85
CA PHE A 488 6.37 67.30 10.53
C PHE A 488 7.29 67.44 11.77
N PRO A 489 8.61 67.20 11.65
CA PRO A 489 9.53 67.26 12.78
C PRO A 489 9.86 68.72 13.14
N LYS A 490 8.88 69.45 13.70
CA LYS A 490 8.96 70.89 14.01
C LYS A 490 10.21 71.24 14.82
N LYS A 491 10.56 70.41 15.81
CA LYS A 491 11.74 70.62 16.65
C LYS A 491 13.04 70.53 15.85
N ALA A 492 13.22 69.48 15.05
CA ALA A 492 14.42 69.32 14.24
C ALA A 492 14.54 70.42 13.18
N TYR A 493 13.42 70.78 12.54
CA TYR A 493 13.36 71.90 11.59
C TYR A 493 13.75 73.23 12.24
N LEU A 494 13.19 73.54 13.42
CA LEU A 494 13.50 74.77 14.16
C LEU A 494 14.98 74.81 14.56
N THR A 495 15.53 73.70 15.06
CA THR A 495 16.96 73.60 15.41
C THR A 495 17.85 73.87 14.20
N LYS A 496 17.52 73.31 13.03
CA LYS A 496 18.26 73.55 11.78
C LYS A 496 18.12 75.00 11.32
N LEU A 497 16.91 75.59 11.40
CA LEU A 497 16.68 76.99 11.05
C LEU A 497 17.51 77.94 11.94
N VAL A 498 17.54 77.69 13.26
CA VAL A 498 18.37 78.45 14.20
C VAL A 498 19.86 78.28 13.90
N LEU A 499 20.31 77.05 13.61
CA LEU A 499 21.72 76.79 13.24
C LEU A 499 22.11 77.55 11.97
N TYR A 500 21.30 77.49 10.91
CA TYR A 500 21.55 78.24 9.68
C TYR A 500 21.50 79.75 9.93
N GLY A 501 20.53 80.23 10.73
CA GLY A 501 20.47 81.62 11.16
C GLY A 501 21.74 82.08 11.87
N LEU A 502 22.30 81.26 12.78
CA LEU A 502 23.55 81.53 13.47
C LEU A 502 24.76 81.54 12.52
N ILE A 503 24.86 80.58 11.60
CA ILE A 503 25.96 80.54 10.60
C ILE A 503 25.90 81.77 9.70
N THR A 504 24.71 82.14 9.23
CA THR A 504 24.51 83.34 8.41
C THR A 504 24.82 84.62 9.19
N ALA A 505 24.39 84.70 10.45
CA ALA A 505 24.70 85.84 11.32
C ALA A 505 26.22 85.97 11.59
N PHE A 506 26.90 84.84 11.84
CA PHE A 506 28.35 84.83 12.03
C PHE A 506 29.08 85.24 10.75
N TYR A 507 28.66 84.73 9.59
CA TYR A 507 29.22 85.11 8.30
C TYR A 507 29.09 86.62 8.06
N PHE A 508 27.89 87.18 8.19
CA PHE A 508 27.69 88.61 7.96
C PHE A 508 28.34 89.48 9.03
N GLY A 509 28.38 89.02 10.28
CA GLY A 509 29.12 89.68 11.36
C GLY A 509 30.62 89.75 11.05
N ALA A 510 31.23 88.63 10.68
CA ALA A 510 32.65 88.57 10.31
C ALA A 510 32.95 89.37 9.04
N PHE A 511 32.11 89.24 8.01
CA PHE A 511 32.22 90.01 6.77
C PHE A 511 32.19 91.52 7.05
N ARG A 512 31.24 91.98 7.85
CA ARG A 512 31.06 93.40 8.16
C ARG A 512 32.12 93.92 9.12
N PHE A 513 32.62 93.09 10.03
CA PHE A 513 33.80 93.39 10.85
C PHE A 513 35.05 93.62 9.99
N LEU A 514 35.34 92.70 9.07
CA LEU A 514 36.45 92.85 8.11
C LEU A 514 36.29 94.12 7.28
N LEU A 515 35.07 94.43 6.82
CA LEU A 515 34.74 95.65 6.09
C LEU A 515 35.04 96.91 6.92
N GLY A 516 34.67 96.92 8.21
CA GLY A 516 34.99 98.01 9.13
C GLY A 516 36.50 98.19 9.34
N VAL A 517 37.25 97.10 9.48
CA VAL A 517 38.72 97.13 9.58
C VAL A 517 39.35 97.68 8.29
N PHE A 518 38.92 97.22 7.12
CA PHE A 518 39.46 97.67 5.83
C PHE A 518 39.11 99.13 5.51
N LEU A 519 37.95 99.61 5.92
CA LEU A 519 37.53 101.01 5.74
C LEU A 519 37.94 101.92 6.90
N ASN A 520 38.66 101.39 7.90
CA ASN A 520 39.07 102.09 9.12
C ASN A 520 37.90 102.80 9.82
N TYR A 521 36.77 102.11 9.92
CA TYR A 521 35.50 102.61 10.44
C TYR A 521 35.08 101.86 11.70
N ASN A 522 35.04 102.57 12.83
CA ASN A 522 34.71 102.01 14.15
C ASN A 522 33.24 102.18 14.57
N GLY A 523 32.37 102.66 13.68
CA GLY A 523 30.94 102.89 13.96
C GLY A 523 30.14 101.59 13.95
N TRP A 524 30.29 100.78 15.00
CA TRP A 524 29.78 99.41 15.01
C TRP A 524 28.25 99.35 15.00
N LEU A 525 27.56 100.22 15.76
CA LEU A 525 26.12 100.14 16.03
C LEU A 525 25.49 101.48 16.47
N VAL A 526 26.20 102.61 16.31
CA VAL A 526 25.73 103.93 16.75
C VAL A 526 26.09 104.97 15.68
N HIS A 527 25.13 105.86 15.38
CA HIS A 527 25.34 107.00 14.49
C HIS A 527 26.52 107.84 14.98
N ASN A 528 27.56 107.97 14.15
CA ASN A 528 28.69 108.85 14.43
C ASN A 528 28.49 110.16 13.66
N ALA A 529 28.12 111.22 14.39
CA ALA A 529 27.79 112.52 13.82
C ALA A 529 28.95 113.18 13.04
N ALA A 530 30.20 112.73 13.20
CA ALA A 530 31.36 113.28 12.50
C ALA A 530 31.60 112.70 11.10
N ILE A 531 31.04 111.52 10.78
CA ILE A 531 31.41 110.75 9.57
C ILE A 531 30.16 110.35 8.74
N GLY A 532 28.96 110.46 9.29
CA GLY A 532 27.71 110.11 8.60
C GLY A 532 27.33 108.63 8.75
N ASN A 533 26.26 108.20 8.09
CA ASN A 533 25.77 106.82 8.16
C ASN A 533 26.74 105.89 7.39
N PRO A 534 26.88 104.61 7.76
CA PRO A 534 27.76 103.67 7.04
C PRO A 534 27.47 103.60 5.53
N ASP A 535 26.22 103.83 5.15
CA ASP A 535 25.76 103.84 3.76
C ASP A 535 26.29 105.05 2.95
N ASP A 536 26.70 106.13 3.63
CA ASP A 536 27.24 107.35 2.99
C ASP A 536 28.70 107.18 2.51
N VAL A 537 29.46 106.24 3.08
CA VAL A 537 30.85 105.93 2.68
C VAL A 537 30.86 104.99 1.47
N ILE A 538 29.94 104.03 1.45
CA ILE A 538 29.80 103.04 0.38
C ILE A 538 29.22 103.72 -0.88
N GLY A 539 28.22 104.60 -0.72
CA GLY A 539 27.54 105.30 -1.83
C GLY A 539 28.41 106.31 -2.60
N LYS A 540 29.54 106.75 -2.05
CA LYS A 540 30.46 107.72 -2.71
C LYS A 540 31.41 107.07 -3.72
N SER A 541 31.57 105.74 -3.70
CA SER A 541 32.42 105.01 -4.65
C SER A 541 31.65 103.83 -5.26
N PRO A 542 31.22 103.94 -6.54
CA PRO A 542 30.48 102.88 -7.23
C PRO A 542 31.23 101.55 -7.27
N LEU A 543 32.56 101.59 -7.35
CA LEU A 543 33.42 100.41 -7.40
C LEU A 543 33.47 99.68 -6.04
N LEU A 544 33.54 100.42 -4.94
CA LEU A 544 33.49 99.84 -3.59
C LEU A 544 32.11 99.26 -3.30
N SER A 545 31.05 99.98 -3.67
CA SER A 545 29.66 99.47 -3.61
C SER A 545 29.50 98.16 -4.36
N PHE A 546 30.04 98.09 -5.59
CA PHE A 546 30.03 96.87 -6.38
C PHE A 546 30.81 95.74 -5.72
N PHE A 547 32.01 95.98 -5.19
CA PHE A 547 32.80 94.95 -4.50
C PHE A 547 32.11 94.43 -3.23
N VAL A 548 31.50 95.30 -2.44
CA VAL A 548 30.74 94.91 -1.25
C VAL A 548 29.52 94.09 -1.64
N PHE A 549 28.80 94.50 -2.69
CA PHE A 549 27.67 93.75 -3.24
C PHE A 549 28.10 92.38 -3.77
N VAL A 550 29.19 92.31 -4.54
CA VAL A 550 29.74 91.05 -5.05
C VAL A 550 30.18 90.14 -3.92
N MET A 551 30.85 90.64 -2.88
CA MET A 551 31.23 89.85 -1.71
C MET A 551 30.02 89.40 -0.87
N PHE A 552 28.96 90.21 -0.82
CA PHE A 552 27.69 89.85 -0.18
C PHE A 552 27.02 88.69 -0.93
N VAL A 553 26.95 88.78 -2.27
CA VAL A 553 26.39 87.73 -3.14
C VAL A 553 27.24 86.46 -3.09
N LEU A 554 28.57 86.58 -3.25
CA LEU A 554 29.52 85.46 -3.14
C LEU A 554 29.47 84.83 -1.75
N GLY A 555 29.23 85.63 -0.72
CA GLY A 555 29.01 85.17 0.65
C GLY A 555 27.76 84.33 0.83
N GLY A 556 26.65 84.79 0.25
CA GLY A 556 25.42 83.99 0.18
C GLY A 556 25.64 82.66 -0.54
N ILE A 557 26.35 82.68 -1.67
CA ILE A 557 26.71 81.49 -2.44
C ILE A 557 27.64 80.56 -1.65
N PHE A 558 28.63 81.10 -0.93
CA PHE A 558 29.58 80.33 -0.13
C PHE A 558 28.92 79.72 1.11
N SER A 559 28.06 80.48 1.80
CA SER A 559 27.25 79.97 2.91
C SER A 559 26.30 78.86 2.44
N PHE A 560 25.65 79.03 1.30
CA PHE A 560 24.82 77.99 0.68
C PHE A 560 25.65 76.75 0.30
N SER A 561 26.84 76.93 -0.29
CA SER A 561 27.76 75.85 -0.63
C SER A 561 28.26 75.09 0.60
N LEU A 562 28.59 75.79 1.69
CA LEU A 562 28.95 75.18 2.96
C LEU A 562 27.80 74.38 3.56
N VAL A 563 26.60 74.95 3.59
CA VAL A 563 25.39 74.24 4.06
C VAL A 563 25.17 72.98 3.22
N LYS A 564 25.25 73.09 1.90
CA LYS A 564 25.14 71.97 0.97
C LYS A 564 26.19 70.88 1.27
N LYS A 565 27.45 71.26 1.49
CA LYS A 565 28.55 70.34 1.83
C LYS A 565 28.36 69.65 3.19
N TYR A 566 27.91 70.37 4.22
CA TYR A 566 27.70 69.82 5.56
C TYR A 566 26.49 68.88 5.62
N GLU A 567 25.43 69.19 4.88
CA GLU A 567 24.21 68.36 4.82
C GLU A 567 24.32 67.22 3.79
N LYS A 568 25.41 67.14 3.01
CA LYS A 568 25.60 66.16 1.92
C LYS A 568 24.44 66.17 0.89
N ILE A 569 23.92 67.36 0.59
CA ILE A 569 22.98 67.64 -0.52
C ILE A 569 23.80 67.97 -1.76
#